data_AF-A0A938TAK6-F1
#
_entry.id   AF-A0A938TAK6-F1
#
_cell.length_a   1.000
_cell.length_b   1.000
_cell.length_c   1.000
_cell.angle_alpha   90.00
_cell.angle_beta   90.00
_cell.angle_gamma   90.00
#
_symmetry.space_group_name_H-M   'P 1'
#
loop_
_entity.id
_entity.type
_entity.pdbx_description
1 polymer ?
#
loop_
_entity_poly.entity_id
_entity_poly.type
_entity_poly.pdbx_seq_one_letter_code
_entity_poly.pdbx_strand_id
1 'polypeptide(L)' 'MRVQLRQICHARSGDKGDTANLGLIANKEEHYPVLRKYGTPERVKQHFDGMVISPVERFELPNIGALKNDA' A
#
# COMPACT_ATOMS: atom_id res chain seq x y z
N MET A 1 3.50 -13.54 -14.81
CA MET A 1 2.27 -13.82 -14.03
C MET A 1 1.97 -12.62 -13.14
N ARG A 2 0.70 -12.20 -12.98
CA ARG A 2 0.30 -11.11 -12.05
C ARG A 2 -0.37 -11.73 -10.82
N VAL A 3 -0.04 -11.22 -9.63
CA VAL A 3 -0.63 -11.66 -8.34
C VAL A 3 -1.49 -10.51 -7.81
N GLN A 4 -2.71 -10.81 -7.36
CA GLN A 4 -3.57 -9.79 -6.74
C GLN A 4 -3.08 -9.52 -5.31
N LEU A 5 -3.03 -8.25 -4.90
CA LEU A 5 -2.62 -7.86 -3.53
C LEU A 5 -3.43 -8.61 -2.46
N ARG A 6 -4.75 -8.77 -2.67
CA ARG A 6 -5.64 -9.50 -1.75
C ARG A 6 -5.23 -10.95 -1.45
N GLN A 7 -4.40 -11.56 -2.31
CA GLN A 7 -3.90 -12.93 -2.10
C GLN A 7 -2.71 -12.96 -1.13
N ILE A 8 -1.95 -11.87 -1.03
CA ILE A 8 -0.69 -11.82 -0.28
C ILE A 8 -0.72 -10.85 0.90
N CYS A 9 -1.72 -9.96 0.97
CA CYS A 9 -1.89 -9.04 2.08
C CYS A 9 -3.37 -8.74 2.40
N HIS A 10 -3.59 -8.34 3.65
CA HIS A 10 -4.78 -7.61 4.06
C HIS A 10 -4.59 -6.14 3.72
N ALA A 11 -5.60 -5.56 3.07
CA ALA A 11 -5.61 -4.14 2.74
C ALA A 11 -6.70 -3.43 3.54
N ARG A 12 -6.40 -2.25 4.04
CA ARG A 12 -7.38 -1.32 4.60
C ARG A 12 -7.17 0.07 4.06
N SER A 13 -8.27 0.73 3.70
CA SER A 13 -8.28 2.14 3.34
C SER A 13 -9.03 2.97 4.38
N GLY A 14 -8.63 4.23 4.52
CA GLY A 14 -9.37 5.24 5.27
C GLY A 14 -9.42 6.52 4.43
N ASP A 15 -10.62 7.01 4.17
CA ASP A 15 -10.85 8.24 3.44
C ASP A 15 -10.56 9.47 4.33
N LYS A 16 -9.89 10.47 3.77
CA LYS A 16 -9.57 11.77 4.38
C LYS A 16 -9.96 12.91 3.43
N GLY A 17 -11.03 12.76 2.65
CA GLY A 17 -11.54 13.80 1.77
C GLY A 17 -10.78 13.83 0.44
N ASP A 18 -9.69 14.59 0.36
CA ASP A 18 -8.82 14.67 -0.83
C ASP A 18 -7.64 13.70 -0.80
N THR A 19 -7.47 13.00 0.33
CA THR A 19 -6.44 11.99 0.56
C THR A 19 -7.03 10.68 1.08
N ALA A 20 -6.30 9.59 0.98
CA ALA A 20 -6.63 8.26 1.44
C ALA A 20 -5.42 7.61 2.15
N ASN A 21 -5.64 7.14 3.37
CA ASN A 21 -4.70 6.24 4.04
C ASN A 21 -4.87 4.83 3.48
N LEU A 22 -3.77 4.17 3.10
CA LEU A 22 -3.75 2.81 2.56
C LEU A 22 -2.75 1.95 3.34
N GLY A 23 -3.28 1.06 4.18
CA GLY A 23 -2.52 0.06 4.91
C GLY A 23 -2.50 -1.27 4.16
N LEU A 24 -1.31 -1.84 3.96
CA LEU A 24 -1.09 -3.20 3.45
C LEU A 24 -0.35 -4.01 4.52
N ILE A 25 -0.94 -5.08 5.02
CA ILE A 25 -0.34 -5.97 6.02
C ILE A 25 -0.15 -7.34 5.38
N ALA A 26 1.08 -7.83 5.31
CA ALA A 26 1.38 -9.11 4.69
C ALA A 26 0.64 -10.27 5.40
N ASN A 27 0.04 -11.17 4.62
CA ASN A 27 -0.62 -12.38 5.17
C ASN A 27 0.40 -13.36 5.78
N LYS A 28 1.65 -13.28 5.31
CA LYS A 28 2.80 -14.06 5.75
C LYS A 28 4.05 -13.19 5.71
N GLU A 29 5.01 -13.44 6.58
CA GLU A 29 6.27 -12.70 6.64
C GLU A 29 7.02 -12.68 5.29
N GLU A 30 7.01 -13.82 4.57
CA GLU A 30 7.64 -13.96 3.25
C GLU A 30 7.06 -13.03 2.16
N HIS A 31 5.83 -12.54 2.35
CA HIS A 31 5.22 -11.61 1.41
C HIS A 31 5.65 -10.16 1.66
N TYR A 32 6.12 -9.80 2.85
CA TYR A 32 6.49 -8.43 3.17
C TYR A 32 7.58 -7.86 2.25
N PRO A 33 8.67 -8.58 1.93
CA PRO A 33 9.65 -8.12 0.94
C PRO A 33 9.05 -7.86 -0.45
N VAL A 34 8.04 -8.64 -0.85
CA VAL A 34 7.32 -8.46 -2.12
C VAL A 34 6.48 -7.18 -2.08
N LEU A 35 5.75 -6.95 -0.98
CA LEU A 35 5.00 -5.70 -0.78
C LEU A 35 5.93 -4.50 -0.79
N ARG A 36 7.06 -4.54 -0.07
CA ARG A 36 8.04 -3.43 -0.05
C ARG A 36 8.57 -3.11 -1.44
N LYS A 37 8.85 -4.15 -2.24
CA LYS A 37 9.40 -4.03 -3.60
C LYS A 37 8.39 -3.43 -4.60
N TYR A 38 7.12 -3.82 -4.53
CA TYR A 38 6.13 -3.45 -5.56
C TYR A 38 5.07 -2.45 -5.09
N GLY A 39 4.82 -2.32 -3.79
CA GLY A 39 3.96 -1.30 -3.18
C GLY A 39 4.73 0.01 -3.01
N THR A 40 5.18 0.59 -4.13
CA THR A 40 5.89 1.87 -4.12
C THR A 40 4.90 3.04 -4.16
N PRO A 41 5.27 4.22 -3.65
CA PRO A 41 4.43 5.42 -3.73
C PRO A 41 3.90 5.71 -5.13
N GLU A 42 4.75 5.53 -6.16
CA GLU A 42 4.40 5.81 -7.56
C GLU A 42 3.33 4.86 -8.07
N ARG A 43 3.41 3.58 -7.70
CA ARG A 43 2.40 2.58 -8.07
C ARG A 43 1.08 2.81 -7.35
N VAL A 44 1.13 3.24 -6.09
CA VAL A 44 -0.07 3.62 -5.33
C VAL A 44 -0.71 4.85 -5.97
N LYS A 45 0.07 5.90 -6.25
CA LYS A 45 -0.39 7.12 -6.93
C LYS A 45 -1.04 6.81 -8.26
N GLN A 46 -0.41 5.97 -9.08
CA GLN A 46 -0.94 5.54 -10.36
C GLN A 46 -2.23 4.72 -10.22
N HIS A 47 -2.38 3.93 -9.16
CA HIS A 47 -3.58 3.13 -8.94
C HIS A 47 -4.79 3.98 -8.53
N PHE A 48 -4.55 5.06 -7.79
CA PHE A 48 -5.56 6.02 -7.33
C PHE A 48 -5.56 7.31 -8.15
N ASP A 49 -5.11 7.24 -9.41
CA ASP A 49 -5.07 8.39 -10.31
C ASP A 49 -6.47 8.99 -10.48
N GLY A 50 -6.56 10.32 -10.41
CA GLY A 50 -7.83 11.06 -10.40
C GLY A 50 -8.59 11.10 -9.06
N MET A 51 -8.18 10.33 -8.05
CA MET A 51 -8.73 10.42 -6.68
C MET A 51 -7.76 11.11 -5.72
N VAL A 52 -6.49 10.74 -5.81
CA VAL A 52 -5.42 11.31 -4.99
C VAL A 52 -4.71 12.37 -5.80
N ILE A 53 -4.66 13.62 -5.31
CA ILE A 53 -3.97 14.73 -5.99
C ILE A 53 -2.59 14.97 -5.38
N SER A 54 -2.45 14.82 -4.07
CA SER A 54 -1.21 14.93 -3.31
C SER A 54 -0.16 13.87 -3.65
N PRO A 55 1.12 14.13 -3.36
CA PRO A 55 2.15 13.09 -3.35
C PRO A 55 1.80 11.99 -2.36
N VAL A 56 2.11 10.74 -2.72
CA VAL A 56 1.96 9.60 -1.81
C VAL A 56 3.22 9.48 -0.96
N GLU A 57 3.06 9.42 0.36
CA GLU A 57 4.14 9.14 1.30
C GLU A 57 4.02 7.70 1.82
N ARG A 58 5.14 6.95 1.84
CA ARG A 58 5.16 5.56 2.30
C ARG A 58 5.97 5.40 3.57
N PHE A 59 5.36 4.72 4.54
CA PHE A 59 5.95 4.32 5.80
C PHE A 59 6.06 2.79 5.85
N GLU A 60 7.26 2.30 6.15
CA GLU A 60 7.52 0.88 6.35
C GLU A 60 7.35 0.50 7.82
N LEU A 61 6.64 -0.60 8.08
CA LEU A 61 6.35 -1.11 9.42
C LEU A 61 6.84 -2.56 9.51
N PRO A 62 8.18 -2.80 9.49
CA PRO A 62 8.76 -4.13 9.33
C PRO A 62 8.39 -5.09 10.46
N ASN A 63 8.24 -4.59 11.69
CA ASN A 63 7.90 -5.40 12.87
C ASN A 63 6.53 -6.09 12.78
N ILE A 64 5.65 -5.59 11.90
CA ILE A 64 4.32 -6.16 11.66
C ILE A 64 4.12 -6.54 10.19
N GLY A 65 5.19 -6.54 9.39
CA GLY A 65 5.15 -6.87 7.97
C GLY A 65 4.20 -5.97 7.16
N ALA A 66 4.15 -4.68 7.44
CA ALA A 66 3.16 -3.77 6.86
C ALA A 66 3.76 -2.54 6.17
N LEU A 67 2.97 -1.96 5.26
CA LEU A 67 3.21 -0.67 4.62
C LEU A 67 2.00 0.23 4.91
N LYS A 68 2.25 1.47 5.33
CA LYS A 68 1.24 2.54 5.31
C LYS A 68 1.60 3.50 4.19
N ASN A 69 0.65 3.78 3.31
CA ASN A 69 0.76 4.85 2.32
C ASN A 69 -0.25 5.93 2.70
N ASP A 70 0.20 7.18 2.84
CA ASP A 70 -0.67 8.36 2.93
C ASP A 70 -0.73 8.92 1.51
N ALA A 71 -1.87 8.77 0.84
CA ALA A 71 -2.04 9.12 -0.56
C ALA A 71 -2.91 10.37 -0.67
#